data_AF-A0A7L1FZ20-F1
#
_entry.id   AF-A0A7L1FZ20-F1
#
_cell.length_a   1.000
_cell.length_b   1.000
_cell.length_c   1.000
_cell.angle_alpha   90.00
_cell.angle_beta   90.00
_cell.angle_gamma   90.00
#
_symmetry.space_group_name_H-M   'P 1'
#
loop_
_entity.id
_entity.type
_entity.pdbx_description
1 polymer ?
#
loop_
_entity_poly.entity_id
_entity_poly.type
_entity_poly.pdbx_seq_one_letter_code
_entity_poly.pdbx_strand_id
1 'polypeptide(L)'
;SENEELEEIASADLKFMLLPALLGAMTLKQVDLSRRREHLESAREHFLRFLKLCKNYGLGSFQLPPGTSGEEEARSPSASRDPAQPNLVAMAMSRTAKIERYKQKKELENKLACMSSSVESRTADEDQIREFYILQIQKWISTSLEEIESIDQELVILKSRDAAPAGPCGPSRPARTPVKPFILTRNAAQARYGLG
;
A
#
# COMPACT_ATOMS: atom_id res chain seq x y z
N SER A 1 -4.09 22.30 17.75
CA SER A 1 -5.43 22.01 18.32
C SER A 1 -6.28 21.26 17.31
N GLU A 2 -7.35 20.54 17.71
CA GLU A 2 -8.23 19.80 16.77
C GLU A 2 -8.97 20.69 15.76
N ASN A 3 -8.92 22.02 15.92
CA ASN A 3 -9.62 23.01 15.10
C ASN A 3 -8.68 24.05 14.43
N GLU A 4 -7.40 23.76 14.25
CA GLU A 4 -6.51 24.67 13.51
C GLU A 4 -6.69 24.49 11.99
N GLU A 5 -6.69 25.59 11.26
CA GLU A 5 -6.65 25.54 9.79
C GLU A 5 -5.23 25.16 9.34
N LEU A 6 -5.11 24.48 8.19
CA LEU A 6 -3.80 24.09 7.65
C LEU A 6 -2.88 25.30 7.46
N GLU A 7 -3.45 26.46 7.16
CA GLU A 7 -2.74 27.75 6.96
C GLU A 7 -2.10 28.29 8.24
N GLU A 8 -2.58 27.90 9.43
CA GLU A 8 -2.03 28.33 10.71
C GLU A 8 -0.76 27.55 11.10
N ILE A 9 -0.49 26.42 10.43
CA ILE A 9 0.71 25.62 10.67
C ILE A 9 1.88 26.22 9.90
N ALA A 10 2.94 26.58 10.63
CA ALA A 10 4.21 27.00 10.06
C ALA A 10 4.77 25.91 9.13
N SER A 11 5.29 26.30 7.97
CA SER A 11 5.76 25.34 6.96
C SER A 11 6.90 24.44 7.45
N ALA A 12 7.68 24.90 8.45
CA ALA A 12 8.70 24.10 9.12
C ALA A 12 8.12 22.94 9.97
N ASP A 13 6.87 23.07 10.41
CA ASP A 13 6.20 22.14 11.32
C ASP A 13 5.33 21.10 10.59
N LEU A 14 4.98 21.34 9.32
CA LEU A 14 4.23 20.38 8.49
C LEU A 14 4.87 18.99 8.45
N LYS A 15 6.21 18.92 8.50
CA LYS A 15 6.95 17.65 8.56
C LYS A 15 6.55 16.76 9.75
N PHE A 16 6.12 17.36 10.87
CA PHE A 16 5.74 16.61 12.07
C PHE A 16 4.38 15.91 11.92
N MET A 17 3.54 16.35 10.97
CA MET A 17 2.31 15.62 10.63
C MET A 17 2.60 14.20 10.11
N LEU A 18 3.79 13.95 9.56
CA LEU A 18 4.21 12.64 9.06
C LEU A 18 4.58 11.66 10.17
N LEU A 19 4.77 12.12 11.41
CA LEU A 19 5.27 11.27 12.50
C LEU A 19 4.46 9.99 12.71
N PRO A 20 3.11 10.00 12.75
CA PRO A 20 2.36 8.76 12.94
C PRO A 20 2.52 7.81 11.75
N ALA A 21 2.58 8.31 10.51
CA ALA A 21 2.80 7.46 9.33
C ALA A 21 4.20 6.81 9.34
N LEU A 22 5.23 7.58 9.68
CA LEU A 22 6.60 7.08 9.80
C LEU A 22 6.72 6.05 10.93
N LEU A 23 6.05 6.28 12.06
CA LEU A 23 6.01 5.33 13.17
C LEU A 23 5.32 4.02 12.77
N GLY A 24 4.20 4.08 12.05
CA GLY A 24 3.55 2.90 11.47
C GLY A 24 4.47 2.13 10.53
N ALA A 25 5.14 2.84 9.63
CA ALA A 25 6.10 2.25 8.69
C ALA A 25 7.28 1.57 9.39
N MET A 26 7.84 2.20 10.44
CA MET A 26 8.93 1.61 11.23
C MET A 26 8.46 0.40 12.03
N THR A 27 7.24 0.43 12.57
CA THR A 27 6.63 -0.71 13.27
C THR A 27 6.52 -1.93 12.35
N LEU A 28 6.15 -1.73 11.08
CA LEU A 28 6.11 -2.82 10.09
C LEU A 28 7.48 -3.43 9.77
N LYS A 29 8.58 -2.71 10.00
CA LYS A 29 9.95 -3.21 9.80
C LYS A 29 10.48 -4.06 10.96
N GLN A 30 9.76 -4.13 12.08
CA GLN A 30 10.17 -4.94 13.23
C GLN A 30 10.09 -6.44 12.91
N VAL A 31 11.20 -7.14 13.06
CA VAL A 31 11.32 -8.58 12.79
C VAL A 31 11.17 -9.36 14.09
N ASP A 32 9.93 -9.55 14.52
CA ASP A 32 9.56 -10.45 15.63
C ASP A 32 8.27 -11.17 15.24
N LEU A 33 8.39 -12.46 14.93
CA LEU A 33 7.27 -13.31 14.51
C LEU A 33 6.28 -13.56 15.65
N SER A 34 6.77 -13.64 16.89
CA SER A 34 5.92 -13.89 18.06
C SER A 34 5.00 -12.71 18.34
N ARG A 35 5.46 -11.49 18.04
CA ARG A 35 4.72 -10.25 18.23
C ARG A 35 4.18 -9.65 16.94
N ARG A 36 4.22 -10.39 15.82
CA ARG A 36 3.84 -9.87 14.50
C ARG A 36 2.42 -9.32 14.49
N ARG A 37 1.46 -10.00 15.13
CA ARG A 37 0.07 -9.53 15.24
C ARG A 37 -0.01 -8.19 15.97
N GLU A 38 0.70 -8.02 17.09
CA GLU A 38 0.75 -6.75 17.84
C GLU A 38 1.35 -5.63 16.99
N HIS A 39 2.42 -5.92 16.26
CA HIS A 39 3.06 -4.94 15.38
C HIS A 39 2.12 -4.49 14.24
N LEU A 40 1.36 -5.42 13.66
CA LEU A 40 0.37 -5.11 12.63
C LEU A 40 -0.77 -4.24 13.18
N GLU A 41 -1.33 -4.60 14.34
CA GLU A 41 -2.40 -3.83 14.99
C GLU A 41 -1.95 -2.42 15.36
N SER A 42 -0.74 -2.28 15.93
CA SER A 42 -0.13 -0.99 16.27
C SER A 42 0.16 -0.15 15.02
N ALA A 43 0.76 -0.75 13.98
CA ALA A 43 1.01 -0.05 12.72
C ALA A 43 -0.28 0.46 12.07
N ARG A 44 -1.35 -0.35 12.11
CA ARG A 44 -2.68 0.04 11.62
C ARG A 44 -3.22 1.25 12.37
N GLU A 45 -3.11 1.27 13.70
CA GLU A 45 -3.53 2.41 14.51
C GLU A 45 -2.74 3.68 14.16
N HIS A 46 -1.42 3.57 14.01
CA HIS A 46 -0.56 4.68 13.62
C HIS A 46 -0.94 5.29 12.26
N PHE A 47 -1.16 4.44 11.25
CA PHE A 47 -1.63 4.90 9.94
C PHE A 47 -3.03 5.52 10.00
N LEU A 48 -3.95 4.94 10.77
CA LEU A 48 -5.28 5.52 10.96
C LEU A 48 -5.25 6.88 11.66
N ARG A 49 -4.39 7.04 12.66
CA ARG A 49 -4.18 8.33 13.34
C ARG A 49 -3.66 9.39 12.37
N PHE A 50 -2.70 9.02 11.52
CA PHE A 50 -2.21 9.90 10.45
C PHE A 50 -3.32 10.29 9.47
N LEU A 51 -4.11 9.32 8.99
CA LEU A 51 -5.20 9.58 8.05
C LEU A 51 -6.30 10.47 8.66
N LYS A 52 -6.66 10.26 9.93
CA LYS A 52 -7.59 11.14 10.65
C LYS A 52 -7.05 12.57 10.74
N LEU A 53 -5.77 12.73 11.09
CA LEU A 53 -5.10 14.02 11.13
C LEU A 53 -5.19 14.71 9.75
N CYS A 54 -4.79 14.03 8.68
CA CYS A 54 -4.84 14.58 7.32
C CYS A 54 -6.26 14.97 6.88
N LYS A 55 -7.28 14.21 7.29
CA LYS A 55 -8.68 14.52 6.99
C LYS A 55 -9.15 15.79 7.71
N ASN A 56 -8.77 15.96 8.98
CA ASN A 56 -9.13 17.14 9.77
C ASN A 56 -8.55 18.44 9.17
N TYR A 57 -7.34 18.36 8.61
CA TYR A 57 -6.67 19.49 7.94
C TYR A 57 -6.98 19.63 6.44
N GLY A 58 -7.90 18.82 5.89
CA GLY A 58 -8.29 18.92 4.48
C GLY A 58 -7.19 18.54 3.46
N LEU A 59 -6.17 17.78 3.88
CA LEU A 59 -4.97 17.46 3.07
C LEU A 59 -5.18 16.39 1.99
N GLY A 60 -6.42 15.94 1.77
CA GLY A 60 -6.76 15.03 0.68
C GLY A 60 -8.22 14.57 0.67
N SER A 61 -8.70 14.19 -0.52
CA SER A 61 -10.00 13.57 -0.72
C SER A 61 -9.89 12.04 -0.73
N PHE A 62 -9.95 11.44 0.45
CA PHE A 62 -9.94 9.98 0.59
C PHE A 62 -10.96 9.52 1.62
N GLN A 63 -11.34 8.24 1.53
CA GLN A 63 -12.22 7.60 2.50
C GLN A 63 -11.36 6.92 3.57
N LEU A 64 -11.77 7.06 4.83
CA LEU A 64 -11.12 6.36 5.93
C LEU A 64 -11.45 4.86 5.87
N PRO A 65 -10.48 3.97 6.08
CA PRO A 65 -10.74 2.54 6.17
C PRO A 65 -11.77 2.22 7.27
N PRO A 66 -12.61 1.18 7.07
CA PRO A 66 -13.63 0.79 8.03
C PRO A 66 -13.03 0.37 9.39
N GLY A 67 -13.77 0.65 10.47
CA GLY A 67 -13.36 0.36 11.85
C GLY A 67 -12.65 1.52 12.58
N THR A 68 -12.87 2.77 12.15
CA THR A 68 -12.19 3.96 12.71
C THR A 68 -12.96 4.70 13.80
N SER A 69 -14.29 4.57 13.85
CA SER A 69 -15.19 5.08 14.91
C SER A 69 -16.62 4.63 14.55
N GLY A 70 -17.48 4.42 15.54
CA GLY A 70 -18.81 3.77 15.42
C GLY A 70 -19.87 4.57 14.66
N GLU A 71 -19.65 4.79 13.37
CA GLU A 71 -20.66 5.25 12.43
C GLU A 71 -20.90 4.13 11.40
N GLU A 72 -21.98 3.38 11.66
CA GLU A 72 -22.68 2.63 10.63
C GLU A 72 -23.25 3.64 9.62
N GLU A 73 -22.63 3.77 8.45
CA GLU A 73 -23.20 4.14 7.13
C GLU A 73 -21.96 4.51 6.28
N ALA A 74 -21.56 3.81 5.22
CA ALA A 74 -22.35 3.23 4.17
C ALA A 74 -21.86 1.81 3.88
N ARG A 75 -22.77 0.85 3.99
CA ARG A 75 -22.68 -0.40 3.25
C ARG A 75 -22.54 -0.04 1.76
N SER A 76 -21.32 -0.13 1.23
CA SER A 76 -21.21 -0.58 -0.15
C SER A 76 -21.86 -1.96 -0.18
N PRO A 77 -22.87 -2.22 -1.03
CA PRO A 77 -23.38 -3.57 -1.13
C PRO A 77 -22.21 -4.43 -1.58
N SER A 78 -21.80 -5.36 -0.74
CA SER A 78 -21.04 -6.52 -1.17
C SER A 78 -21.89 -7.14 -2.26
N ALA A 79 -21.59 -6.79 -3.51
CA ALA A 79 -22.18 -7.45 -4.65
C ALA A 79 -21.78 -8.92 -4.49
N SER A 80 -22.75 -9.72 -4.08
CA SER A 80 -22.80 -11.15 -4.28
C SER A 80 -22.61 -11.35 -5.77
N ARG A 81 -21.35 -11.44 -6.19
CA ARG A 81 -20.99 -11.61 -7.58
C ARG A 81 -20.98 -13.11 -7.81
N ASP A 82 -22.06 -13.57 -8.42
CA ASP A 82 -22.10 -14.88 -9.06
C ASP A 82 -20.82 -15.09 -9.87
N PRO A 83 -20.16 -16.26 -9.80
CA PRO A 83 -18.95 -16.56 -10.55
C PRO A 83 -19.30 -16.90 -12.01
N ALA A 84 -20.11 -16.08 -12.65
CA ALA A 84 -20.56 -16.28 -14.02
C ALA A 84 -20.02 -15.15 -14.91
N GLN A 85 -19.03 -15.53 -15.72
CA GLN A 85 -18.43 -14.79 -16.85
C GLN A 85 -17.39 -13.69 -16.50
N PRO A 86 -16.15 -13.80 -17.03
CA PRO A 86 -15.17 -12.71 -16.97
C PRO A 86 -15.64 -11.53 -17.82
N ASN A 87 -16.14 -10.46 -17.17
CA ASN A 87 -16.49 -9.22 -17.86
C ASN A 87 -15.21 -8.49 -18.28
N LEU A 88 -14.80 -8.66 -19.53
CA LEU A 88 -13.60 -8.09 -20.13
C LEU A 88 -13.54 -6.56 -20.01
N VAL A 89 -14.70 -5.90 -20.03
CA VAL A 89 -14.83 -4.45 -19.84
C VAL A 89 -14.50 -4.05 -18.41
N ALA A 90 -15.02 -4.79 -17.42
CA ALA A 90 -14.67 -4.56 -16.01
C ALA A 90 -13.17 -4.78 -15.75
N MET A 91 -12.56 -5.77 -16.41
CA MET A 91 -11.11 -5.98 -16.34
C MET A 91 -10.32 -4.85 -17.00
N ALA A 92 -10.73 -4.40 -18.20
CA ALA A 92 -10.10 -3.27 -18.87
C ALA A 92 -10.17 -1.99 -18.01
N MET A 93 -11.34 -1.70 -17.42
CA MET A 93 -11.53 -0.56 -16.50
C MET A 93 -10.66 -0.67 -15.25
N SER A 94 -10.55 -1.86 -14.66
CA SER A 94 -9.68 -2.07 -13.49
C SER A 94 -8.21 -1.83 -13.83
N ARG A 95 -7.78 -2.27 -15.03
CA ARG A 95 -6.42 -2.06 -15.53
C ARG A 95 -6.14 -0.58 -15.79
N THR A 96 -7.04 0.14 -16.47
CA THR A 96 -6.85 1.57 -16.75
C THR A 96 -6.78 2.38 -15.46
N ALA A 97 -7.66 2.12 -14.49
CA ALA A 97 -7.64 2.77 -13.18
C ALA A 97 -6.32 2.54 -12.42
N LYS A 98 -5.78 1.32 -12.46
CA LYS A 98 -4.48 1.01 -11.83
C LYS A 98 -3.31 1.72 -12.51
N ILE A 99 -3.33 1.80 -13.85
CA ILE A 99 -2.32 2.54 -14.62
C ILE A 99 -2.38 4.03 -14.28
N GLU A 100 -3.58 4.60 -14.20
CA GLU A 100 -3.77 6.01 -13.86
C GLU A 100 -3.26 6.33 -12.45
N ARG A 101 -3.64 5.54 -11.45
CA ARG A 101 -3.11 5.67 -10.07
C ARG A 101 -1.58 5.58 -10.03
N TYR A 102 -1.00 4.63 -10.76
CA TYR A 102 0.46 4.50 -10.84
C TYR A 102 1.11 5.74 -11.49
N LYS A 103 0.51 6.29 -12.55
CA LYS A 103 1.00 7.52 -13.20
C LYS A 103 0.95 8.71 -12.24
N GLN A 104 -0.16 8.90 -11.52
CA GLN A 104 -0.31 9.96 -10.52
C GLN A 104 0.73 9.84 -9.41
N LYS A 105 0.91 8.63 -8.85
CA LYS A 105 1.95 8.35 -7.84
C LYS A 105 3.35 8.68 -8.36
N LYS A 106 3.66 8.26 -9.59
CA LYS A 106 4.96 8.52 -10.21
C LYS A 106 5.20 10.00 -10.49
N GLU A 107 4.18 10.74 -10.93
CA GLU A 107 4.28 12.18 -11.15
C GLU A 107 4.54 12.92 -9.83
N LEU A 108 3.84 12.54 -8.77
CA LEU A 108 4.02 13.09 -7.43
C LEU A 108 5.46 12.82 -6.94
N GLU A 109 5.95 11.58 -7.07
CA GLU A 109 7.33 11.22 -6.69
C GLU A 109 8.38 12.00 -7.49
N ASN A 110 8.15 12.22 -8.79
CA ASN A 110 9.05 13.03 -9.62
C ASN A 110 9.08 14.49 -9.16
N LYS A 111 7.92 15.10 -8.85
CA LYS A 111 7.85 16.47 -8.34
C LYS A 111 8.61 16.62 -7.02
N LEU A 112 8.41 15.68 -6.09
CA LEU A 112 9.16 15.62 -4.84
C LEU A 112 10.67 15.49 -5.07
N ALA A 113 11.09 14.62 -6.00
CA ALA A 113 12.51 14.45 -6.30
C ALA A 113 13.16 15.72 -6.86
N CYS A 114 12.45 16.47 -7.71
CA CYS A 114 12.93 17.76 -8.22
C CYS A 114 13.08 18.79 -7.09
N MET A 115 12.10 18.88 -6.17
CA MET A 115 12.09 19.86 -5.09
C MET A 115 13.05 19.50 -3.93
N SER A 116 13.32 18.20 -3.70
CA SER A 116 14.14 17.72 -2.57
C SER A 116 15.50 18.39 -2.52
N SER A 117 16.16 18.55 -3.67
CA SER A 117 17.50 19.16 -3.75
C SER A 117 17.51 20.62 -3.30
N SER A 118 16.50 21.41 -3.69
CA SER A 118 16.36 22.81 -3.31
C SER A 118 15.99 22.99 -1.83
N VAL A 119 15.16 22.10 -1.29
CA VAL A 119 14.77 22.12 0.14
C VAL A 119 15.95 21.69 1.03
N GLU A 120 16.67 20.63 0.66
CA GLU A 120 17.85 20.15 1.41
C GLU A 120 19.00 21.15 1.41
N SER A 121 19.22 21.83 0.28
CA SER A 121 20.24 22.89 0.15
C SER A 121 19.82 24.23 0.75
N ARG A 122 18.62 24.33 1.33
CA ARG A 122 18.04 25.56 1.92
C ARG A 122 18.00 26.75 0.95
N THR A 123 17.91 26.47 -0.34
CA THR A 123 17.74 27.52 -1.37
C THR A 123 16.27 27.73 -1.73
N ALA A 124 15.39 26.84 -1.28
CA ALA A 124 13.94 26.95 -1.48
C ALA A 124 13.34 28.10 -0.65
N ASP A 125 12.37 28.79 -1.23
CA ASP A 125 11.56 29.78 -0.52
C ASP A 125 10.50 29.10 0.38
N GLU A 126 9.80 29.89 1.18
CA GLU A 126 8.83 29.39 2.16
C GLU A 126 7.65 28.67 1.48
N ASP A 127 7.16 29.19 0.36
CA ASP A 127 6.10 28.59 -0.45
C ASP A 127 6.51 27.22 -1.01
N GLN A 128 7.73 27.10 -1.55
CA GLN A 128 8.27 25.84 -2.06
C GLN A 128 8.46 24.80 -0.95
N ILE A 129 8.93 25.23 0.22
CA ILE A 129 9.06 24.35 1.39
C ILE A 129 7.68 23.84 1.82
N ARG A 130 6.68 24.73 1.84
CA ARG A 130 5.29 24.38 2.16
C ARG A 130 4.71 23.37 1.18
N GLU A 131 4.81 23.66 -0.12
CA GLU A 131 4.34 22.77 -1.18
C GLU A 131 5.02 21.41 -1.10
N PHE A 132 6.33 21.37 -0.87
CA PHE A 132 7.09 20.13 -0.72
C PHE A 132 6.51 19.25 0.40
N TYR A 133 6.26 19.80 1.59
CA TYR A 133 5.72 19.03 2.70
C TYR A 133 4.26 18.61 2.46
N ILE A 134 3.43 19.44 1.82
CA ILE A 134 2.06 19.07 1.45
C ILE A 134 2.07 17.87 0.49
N LEU A 135 2.91 17.92 -0.55
CA LEU A 135 3.08 16.80 -1.49
C LEU A 135 3.58 15.54 -0.78
N GLN A 136 4.51 15.70 0.17
CA GLN A 136 5.01 14.59 0.97
C GLN A 136 3.90 13.97 1.82
N ILE A 137 3.03 14.78 2.43
CA ILE A 137 1.86 14.30 3.18
C ILE A 137 0.89 13.55 2.25
N GLN A 138 0.60 14.08 1.06
CA GLN A 138 -0.26 13.41 0.07
C GLN A 138 0.29 12.05 -0.39
N LYS A 139 1.61 11.96 -0.58
CA LYS A 139 2.28 10.69 -0.83
C LYS A 139 2.03 9.71 0.32
N TRP A 140 2.27 10.15 1.55
CA TRP A 140 2.07 9.31 2.73
C TRP A 140 0.61 8.92 2.97
N ILE A 141 -0.37 9.74 2.57
CA ILE A 141 -1.79 9.37 2.57
C ILE A 141 -2.00 8.14 1.69
N SER A 142 -1.52 8.20 0.45
CA SER A 142 -1.63 7.09 -0.50
C SER A 142 -0.93 5.83 0.01
N THR A 143 0.30 5.98 0.52
CA THR A 143 1.05 4.87 1.13
C THR A 143 0.32 4.28 2.34
N SER A 144 -0.21 5.10 3.24
CA SER A 144 -0.88 4.62 4.45
C SER A 144 -2.14 3.81 4.12
N LEU A 145 -2.88 4.19 3.07
CA LEU A 145 -4.03 3.41 2.59
C LEU A 145 -3.61 2.05 2.03
N GLU A 146 -2.54 2.02 1.22
CA GLU A 146 -1.96 0.77 0.68
C GLU A 146 -1.46 -0.15 1.82
N GLU A 147 -0.79 0.40 2.81
CA GLU A 147 -0.26 -0.35 3.96
C GLU A 147 -1.39 -0.90 4.84
N ILE A 148 -2.47 -0.13 5.10
CA ILE A 148 -3.62 -0.64 5.85
C ILE A 148 -4.28 -1.81 5.12
N GLU A 149 -4.45 -1.74 3.80
CA GLU A 149 -4.98 -2.86 3.02
C GLU A 149 -4.09 -4.11 3.16
N SER A 150 -2.77 -3.93 3.06
CA SER A 150 -1.79 -5.02 3.25
C SER A 150 -1.86 -5.60 4.67
N ILE A 151 -1.96 -4.75 5.69
CA ILE A 151 -2.07 -5.17 7.09
C ILE A 151 -3.35 -5.98 7.31
N ASP A 152 -4.49 -5.51 6.81
CA ASP A 152 -5.78 -6.18 6.97
C ASP A 152 -5.75 -7.58 6.32
N GLN A 153 -5.13 -7.71 5.13
CA GLN A 153 -4.92 -9.01 4.48
C GLN A 153 -4.01 -9.94 5.31
N GLU A 154 -2.92 -9.42 5.85
CA GLU A 154 -2.00 -10.22 6.67
C GLU A 154 -2.63 -10.68 7.99
N LEU A 155 -3.42 -9.82 8.64
CA LEU A 155 -4.15 -10.16 9.87
C LEU A 155 -5.15 -11.29 9.64
N VAL A 156 -5.81 -11.34 8.47
CA VAL A 156 -6.69 -12.46 8.10
C VAL A 156 -5.90 -13.77 7.99
N ILE A 157 -4.73 -13.74 7.37
CA ILE A 157 -3.86 -14.92 7.22
C ILE A 157 -3.40 -15.42 8.59
N LEU A 158 -2.94 -14.54 9.48
CA LEU A 158 -2.49 -14.93 10.81
C LEU A 158 -3.62 -15.57 11.64
N LYS A 159 -4.83 -14.98 11.60
CA LYS A 159 -6.01 -15.57 12.27
C LYS A 159 -6.34 -16.97 11.74
N SER A 160 -6.27 -17.17 10.43
CA SER A 160 -6.52 -18.49 9.82
C SER A 160 -5.50 -19.55 10.24
N ARG A 161 -4.25 -19.15 10.47
CA ARG A 161 -3.19 -20.03 10.97
C ARG A 161 -3.41 -20.43 12.42
N ASP A 162 -3.84 -19.50 13.26
CA ASP A 162 -4.11 -19.76 14.69
C ASP A 162 -5.36 -20.63 14.90
N ALA A 163 -6.36 -20.51 14.00
CA ALA A 163 -7.58 -21.31 14.02
C ALA A 163 -7.41 -22.71 13.41
N ALA A 164 -6.38 -22.93 12.60
CA ALA A 164 -6.04 -24.26 12.13
C ALA A 164 -5.47 -25.04 13.32
N PRO A 165 -6.07 -26.17 13.73
CA PRO A 165 -5.41 -27.04 14.70
C PRO A 165 -4.03 -27.40 14.15
N ALA A 166 -3.04 -27.51 15.04
CA ALA A 166 -1.74 -28.11 14.71
C ALA A 166 -1.99 -29.56 14.26
N GLY A 167 -2.43 -29.72 13.01
CA GLY A 167 -2.67 -31.00 12.39
C GLY A 167 -1.34 -31.74 12.37
N PRO A 168 -1.35 -33.06 12.59
CA PRO A 168 -0.12 -33.84 12.51
C PRO A 168 0.52 -33.53 11.16
N CYS A 169 1.84 -33.29 11.17
CA CYS A 169 2.71 -33.18 10.00
C CYS A 169 1.98 -33.74 8.76
N GLY A 170 1.54 -32.86 7.86
CA GLY A 170 0.87 -33.29 6.63
C GLY A 170 1.67 -34.40 5.97
N PRO A 171 1.02 -35.36 5.28
CA PRO A 171 1.67 -36.58 4.82
C PRO A 171 2.97 -36.19 4.10
N SER A 172 4.08 -36.74 4.60
CA SER A 172 5.42 -36.58 4.04
C SER A 172 5.32 -36.45 2.53
N ARG A 173 5.53 -35.23 2.02
CA ARG A 173 5.51 -34.95 0.59
C ARG A 173 6.43 -36.00 -0.05
N PRO A 174 5.91 -36.90 -0.92
CA PRO A 174 6.74 -37.95 -1.48
C PRO A 174 7.96 -37.28 -2.10
N ALA A 175 9.15 -37.75 -1.71
CA ALA A 175 10.41 -37.18 -2.15
C ALA A 175 10.32 -36.98 -3.66
N ARG A 176 10.35 -35.72 -4.10
CA ARG A 176 10.26 -35.42 -5.54
C ARG A 176 11.42 -36.15 -6.20
N THR A 177 11.11 -37.06 -7.09
CA THR A 177 12.13 -37.73 -7.89
C THR A 177 12.92 -36.64 -8.62
N PRO A 178 14.26 -36.66 -8.56
CA PRO A 178 15.06 -35.66 -9.23
C PRO A 178 14.78 -35.73 -10.72
N VAL A 179 14.15 -34.68 -11.25
CA VAL A 179 13.93 -34.53 -12.69
C VAL A 179 15.29 -34.38 -13.35
N LYS A 180 15.63 -35.30 -14.25
CA LYS A 180 16.82 -35.17 -15.08
C LYS A 180 16.64 -33.92 -15.96
N PRO A 181 17.60 -32.97 -15.97
CA PRO A 181 17.53 -31.84 -16.87
C PRO A 181 17.57 -32.37 -18.30
N PHE A 182 16.56 -32.05 -19.10
CA PHE A 182 16.60 -32.29 -20.53
C PHE A 182 17.23 -31.06 -21.21
N ILE A 183 18.18 -31.30 -22.10
CA ILE A 183 18.78 -30.24 -22.90
C ILE A 183 17.85 -30.04 -24.09
N LEU A 184 17.25 -28.86 -24.21
CA LEU A 184 16.52 -28.46 -25.42
C LEU A 184 17.55 -28.10 -26.50
N THR A 185 18.14 -29.10 -27.13
CA THR A 185 18.96 -28.89 -28.33
C THR A 185 18.06 -28.43 -29.46
N ARG A 186 18.32 -27.21 -29.95
CA ARG A 186 17.78 -26.72 -31.21
C ARG A 186 18.37 -27.60 -32.31
N ASN A 187 17.68 -28.68 -32.67
CA ASN A 187 18.12 -29.52 -33.78
C ASN A 187 18.05 -28.68 -35.07
N ALA A 188 19.15 -28.67 -35.83
CA ALA A 188 19.27 -27.96 -37.11
C ALA A 188 18.19 -28.34 -38.15
N ALA A 189 17.43 -29.42 -37.90
CA ALA A 189 16.28 -29.83 -38.71
C ALA A 189 15.05 -28.90 -38.59
N GLN A 190 14.87 -28.16 -37.49
CA GLN A 190 13.72 -27.24 -37.33
C GLN A 190 13.90 -25.90 -38.05
N ALA A 191 15.11 -25.56 -38.51
CA ALA A 191 15.37 -24.34 -39.26
C ALA A 191 14.85 -24.39 -40.71
N ARG A 192 14.40 -25.56 -41.21
CA ARG A 192 13.96 -25.72 -42.61
C ARG A 192 12.46 -25.56 -42.86
N TYR A 193 11.65 -25.35 -41.82
CA TYR A 193 10.19 -25.20 -41.97
C TYR A 193 9.66 -23.83 -41.50
N GLY A 194 10.54 -22.84 -41.33
CA GLY A 194 10.18 -21.46 -41.00
C GLY A 194 10.37 -20.50 -42.17
N LEU A 195 9.96 -20.89 -43.38
CA LEU A 195 9.78 -20.00 -44.53
C LEU A 195 8.58 -20.53 -45.31
N GLY A 196 7.43 -19.96 -45.01
CA GLY A 196 6.13 -20.17 -45.64
C GLY A 196 5.18 -19.10 -45.15
#